data_AF-A0A0Q3G1G3-F1
#
_entry.id   AF-A0A0Q3G1G3-F1
#
_cell.length_a   1.000
_cell.length_b   1.000
_cell.length_c   1.000
_cell.angle_alpha   90.00
_cell.angle_beta   90.00
_cell.angle_gamma   90.00
#
_symmetry.space_group_name_H-M   'P 1'
#
loop_
_entity.id
_entity.type
_entity.pdbx_description
1 polymer ?
#
loop_
_entity_poly.entity_id
_entity_poly.type
_entity_poly.pdbx_seq_one_letter_code
_entity_poly.pdbx_strand_id
1 'polypeptide(L)'
;MDEEYLKLFEESSKKLKWIKRYLVTCKHSSPEQNIAFRQAVKIATGFCHMNYDTTFLAYAEHMWNVVFNYVSREDHDLLYFETWKRVTEQKISFEEALKAVHQEDVFPRFKDMIQFALDHKELSDLESNFLTCVECIPDKAKENRVCELIKWAVWNKLFKLMMFHEYIIRKMEIVKHIGLDPQA
;
A
#
# COMPACT_ATOMS: atom_id res chain seq x y z
N MET A 1 1.41 20.83 -17.44
CA MET A 1 2.33 20.32 -16.40
C MET A 1 1.72 19.10 -15.70
N ASP A 2 0.52 19.24 -15.13
CA ASP A 2 -0.20 18.16 -14.44
C ASP A 2 -0.42 16.89 -15.30
N GLU A 3 -0.91 17.04 -16.54
CA GLU A 3 -1.09 15.89 -17.45
C GLU A 3 0.22 15.19 -17.82
N GLU A 4 1.29 15.95 -18.07
CA GLU A 4 2.59 15.36 -18.38
C GLU A 4 3.19 14.67 -17.16
N TYR A 5 2.99 15.24 -15.95
CA TYR A 5 3.42 14.60 -14.71
C TYR A 5 2.75 13.24 -14.54
N LEU A 6 1.42 13.17 -14.75
CA LEU A 6 0.69 11.90 -14.65
C LEU A 6 1.23 10.85 -15.64
N LYS A 7 1.50 11.25 -16.89
CA LYS A 7 2.10 10.37 -17.89
C LYS A 7 3.51 9.91 -17.50
N LEU A 8 4.33 10.81 -16.96
CA LEU A 8 5.66 10.48 -16.45
C LEU A 8 5.57 9.49 -15.28
N PHE A 9 4.68 9.74 -14.32
CA PHE A 9 4.46 8.89 -13.17
C PHE A 9 3.98 7.48 -13.58
N GLU A 10 3.04 7.40 -14.52
CA GLU A 10 2.53 6.14 -15.05
C GLU A 10 3.63 5.34 -15.76
N GLU A 11 4.38 5.98 -16.66
CA GLU A 11 5.48 5.36 -17.39
C GLU A 11 6.62 4.92 -16.45
N SER A 12 6.96 5.76 -15.48
CA SER A 12 7.94 5.43 -14.43
C SER A 12 7.45 4.22 -13.63
N SER A 13 6.20 4.22 -13.19
CA SER A 13 5.65 3.12 -12.39
C SER A 13 5.63 1.79 -13.15
N LYS A 14 5.30 1.83 -14.43
CA LYS A 14 5.29 0.65 -15.30
C LYS A 14 6.71 0.10 -15.53
N LYS A 15 7.68 0.97 -15.78
CA LYS A 15 9.06 0.58 -16.13
C LYS A 15 9.92 0.26 -14.91
N LEU A 16 9.65 0.86 -13.76
CA LEU A 16 10.40 0.67 -12.52
C LEU A 16 9.81 -0.40 -11.60
N LYS A 17 8.66 -1.01 -11.95
CA LYS A 17 7.98 -2.07 -11.16
C LYS A 17 8.89 -3.21 -10.67
N TRP A 18 10.00 -3.46 -11.37
CA TRP A 18 10.98 -4.49 -11.01
C TRP A 18 11.65 -4.22 -9.64
N ILE A 19 11.72 -2.96 -9.21
CA ILE A 19 12.39 -2.55 -7.97
C ILE A 19 11.76 -3.19 -6.73
N LYS A 20 10.46 -3.54 -6.79
CA LYS A 20 9.75 -4.24 -5.72
C LYS A 20 10.52 -5.44 -5.19
N ARG A 21 11.12 -6.25 -6.08
CA ARG A 21 11.83 -7.48 -5.70
C ARG A 21 13.03 -7.22 -4.79
N TYR A 22 13.64 -6.05 -4.92
CA TYR A 22 14.82 -5.65 -4.16
C TYR A 22 14.46 -4.89 -2.88
N LEU A 23 13.34 -4.16 -2.88
CA LEU A 23 12.84 -3.48 -1.69
C LEU A 23 12.29 -4.44 -0.63
N VAL A 24 11.77 -5.60 -1.04
CA VAL A 24 11.36 -6.66 -0.10
C VAL A 24 12.57 -7.22 0.68
N THR A 25 13.76 -7.24 0.06
CA THR A 25 14.96 -7.86 0.63
C THR A 25 15.92 -6.87 1.29
N CYS A 26 15.83 -5.57 0.99
CA CYS A 26 16.79 -4.56 1.44
C CYS A 26 16.11 -3.44 2.23
N LYS A 27 16.48 -3.30 3.52
CA LYS A 27 16.00 -2.24 4.42
C LYS A 27 16.67 -0.87 4.21
N HIS A 28 17.62 -0.74 3.27
CA HIS A 28 18.44 0.48 3.06
C HIS A 28 18.57 0.86 1.58
N SER A 29 19.08 2.08 1.33
CA SER A 29 19.46 2.55 -0.01
C SER A 29 20.36 1.53 -0.69
N SER A 30 19.87 0.97 -1.78
CA SER A 30 20.53 -0.11 -2.50
C SER A 30 21.05 0.38 -3.86
N PRO A 31 22.08 -0.26 -4.44
CA PRO A 31 22.53 0.04 -5.81
C PRO A 31 21.37 0.05 -6.82
N GLU A 32 20.36 -0.79 -6.60
CA GLU A 32 19.16 -0.88 -7.43
C GLU A 32 18.29 0.36 -7.35
N GLN A 33 18.20 1.03 -6.20
CA GLN A 33 17.50 2.31 -6.10
C GLN A 33 18.16 3.38 -6.97
N ASN A 34 19.50 3.41 -7.00
CA ASN A 34 20.25 4.32 -7.89
C ASN A 34 20.03 3.99 -9.37
N ILE A 35 19.97 2.70 -9.73
CA ILE A 35 19.66 2.27 -11.10
C ILE A 35 18.23 2.70 -11.47
N ALA A 36 17.26 2.48 -10.58
CA ALA A 36 15.88 2.90 -10.79
C ALA A 36 15.76 4.41 -10.95
N PHE A 37 16.49 5.21 -10.17
CA PHE A 37 16.51 6.66 -10.32
C PHE A 37 17.09 7.09 -11.67
N ARG A 38 18.22 6.52 -12.10
CA ARG A 38 18.80 6.81 -13.43
C ARG A 38 17.83 6.43 -14.57
N GLN A 39 17.09 5.34 -14.41
CA GLN A 39 16.03 4.95 -15.35
C GLN A 39 14.88 5.96 -15.34
N ALA A 40 14.45 6.47 -14.18
CA ALA A 40 13.46 7.52 -14.08
C ALA A 40 13.90 8.79 -14.82
N VAL A 41 15.16 9.22 -14.62
CA VAL A 41 15.77 10.34 -15.36
C VAL A 41 15.75 10.08 -16.86
N LYS A 42 16.12 8.89 -17.31
CA LYS A 42 16.07 8.52 -18.73
C LYS A 42 14.63 8.59 -19.28
N ILE A 43 13.63 8.12 -18.53
CA ILE A 43 12.22 8.21 -18.93
C ILE A 43 11.79 9.67 -19.05
N ALA A 44 12.17 10.52 -18.09
CA ALA A 44 11.83 11.95 -18.09
C ALA A 44 12.37 12.69 -19.32
N THR A 45 13.50 12.27 -19.91
CA THR A 45 14.01 12.88 -21.16
C THR A 45 13.05 12.75 -22.35
N GLY A 46 12.05 11.87 -22.29
CA GLY A 46 11.00 11.75 -23.30
C GLY A 46 9.87 12.78 -23.18
N PHE A 47 9.92 13.70 -22.20
CA PHE A 47 8.88 14.68 -21.91
C PHE A 47 9.43 16.10 -21.98
N CYS A 48 8.68 17.03 -22.58
CA CYS A 48 9.18 18.36 -22.94
C CYS A 48 9.36 19.32 -21.76
N HIS A 49 8.62 19.14 -20.65
CA HIS A 49 8.62 20.09 -19.53
C HIS A 49 9.03 19.47 -18.17
N MET A 50 9.83 18.39 -18.19
CA MET A 50 10.29 17.74 -16.97
C MET A 50 11.62 18.32 -16.48
N ASN A 51 11.61 18.90 -15.29
CA ASN A 51 12.82 19.29 -14.58
C ASN A 51 13.26 18.18 -13.60
N TYR A 52 14.40 18.41 -12.93
CA TYR A 52 14.92 17.49 -11.93
C TYR A 52 13.92 17.22 -10.81
N ASP A 53 13.27 18.26 -10.27
CA ASP A 53 12.37 18.16 -9.13
C ASP A 53 11.14 17.30 -9.47
N THR A 54 10.53 17.51 -10.62
CA THR A 54 9.37 16.75 -11.10
C THR A 54 9.73 15.28 -11.34
N THR A 55 10.92 15.04 -11.89
CA THR A 55 11.46 13.69 -12.12
C THR A 55 11.73 12.97 -10.79
N PHE A 56 12.37 13.66 -9.86
CA PHE A 56 12.64 13.14 -8.53
C PHE A 56 11.35 12.85 -7.78
N LEU A 57 10.36 13.74 -7.85
CA LEU A 57 9.06 13.54 -7.23
C LEU A 57 8.35 12.31 -7.80
N ALA A 58 8.26 12.16 -9.12
CA ALA A 58 7.65 10.99 -9.75
C ALA A 58 8.35 9.67 -9.35
N TYR A 59 9.68 9.68 -9.29
CA TYR A 59 10.47 8.54 -8.80
C TYR A 59 10.20 8.25 -7.32
N ALA A 60 10.34 9.25 -6.45
CA ALA A 60 10.16 9.09 -5.00
C ALA A 60 8.76 8.58 -4.68
N GLU A 61 7.75 9.14 -5.34
CA GLU A 61 6.36 8.71 -5.22
C GLU A 61 6.12 7.29 -5.72
N HIS A 62 6.78 6.86 -6.80
CA HIS A 62 6.75 5.46 -7.20
C HIS A 62 7.35 4.56 -6.11
N MET A 63 8.51 4.94 -5.56
CA MET A 63 9.19 4.18 -4.50
C MET A 63 8.32 4.09 -3.24
N TRP A 64 7.70 5.20 -2.82
CA TRP A 64 6.75 5.23 -1.72
C TRP A 64 5.54 4.35 -1.98
N ASN A 65 4.96 4.42 -3.18
CA ASN A 65 3.88 3.52 -3.56
C ASN A 65 4.34 2.06 -3.50
N VAL A 66 5.55 1.73 -3.92
CA VAL A 66 6.01 0.35 -3.87
C VAL A 66 6.20 -0.13 -2.44
N VAL A 67 6.85 0.66 -1.59
CA VAL A 67 7.06 0.31 -0.18
C VAL A 67 5.71 0.22 0.54
N PHE A 68 4.90 1.27 0.47
CA PHE A 68 3.68 1.38 1.26
C PHE A 68 2.59 0.41 0.78
N ASN A 69 2.35 0.33 -0.53
CA ASN A 69 1.29 -0.52 -1.07
C ASN A 69 1.71 -1.99 -1.16
N TYR A 70 2.97 -2.30 -1.48
CA TYR A 70 3.37 -3.68 -1.76
C TYR A 70 4.31 -4.31 -0.75
N VAL A 71 5.05 -3.55 0.05
CA VAL A 71 5.93 -4.15 1.08
C VAL A 71 5.25 -4.12 2.43
N SER A 72 4.64 -2.98 2.78
CA SER A 72 4.00 -2.78 4.08
C SER A 72 2.58 -3.33 4.15
N ARG A 73 1.82 -3.38 3.05
CA ARG A 73 0.41 -3.83 3.05
C ARG A 73 0.17 -5.20 2.43
N GLU A 74 1.15 -5.74 1.71
CA GLU A 74 1.04 -7.08 1.14
C GLU A 74 0.87 -8.11 2.26
N ASP A 75 -0.01 -9.08 2.06
CA ASP A 75 -0.38 -10.15 2.98
C ASP A 75 -1.17 -9.69 4.23
N HIS A 76 -1.40 -8.39 4.46
CA HIS A 76 -2.25 -7.94 5.57
C HIS A 76 -3.70 -8.39 5.42
N ASP A 77 -4.20 -8.48 4.19
CA ASP A 77 -5.52 -9.01 3.89
C ASP A 77 -5.63 -10.48 4.30
N LEU A 78 -4.59 -11.28 4.05
CA LEU A 78 -4.52 -12.67 4.49
C LEU A 78 -4.38 -12.79 6.00
N LEU A 79 -3.51 -12.00 6.63
CA LEU A 79 -3.35 -11.96 8.08
C LEU A 79 -4.69 -11.66 8.76
N TYR A 80 -5.37 -10.58 8.37
CA TYR A 80 -6.64 -10.20 8.97
C TYR A 80 -7.77 -11.18 8.67
N PHE A 81 -7.79 -11.80 7.48
CA PHE A 81 -8.75 -12.86 7.18
C PHE A 81 -8.56 -14.08 8.10
N GLU A 82 -7.32 -14.51 8.29
CA GLU A 82 -6.96 -15.67 9.09
C GLU A 82 -7.15 -15.41 10.60
N THR A 83 -6.90 -14.17 11.05
CA THR A 83 -7.27 -13.70 12.39
C THR A 83 -8.79 -13.64 12.58
N TRP A 84 -9.52 -13.08 11.61
CA TRP A 84 -11.00 -12.99 11.66
C TRP A 84 -11.63 -14.38 11.76
N LYS A 85 -11.13 -15.34 10.98
CA LYS A 85 -11.58 -16.72 11.02
C LYS A 85 -11.44 -17.32 12.42
N ARG A 86 -10.28 -17.18 13.07
CA ARG A 86 -10.08 -17.66 14.45
C ARG A 86 -10.99 -16.95 15.46
N VAL A 87 -11.07 -15.62 15.39
CA VAL A 87 -11.95 -14.82 16.27
C VAL A 87 -13.40 -15.29 16.17
N THR A 88 -13.89 -15.56 14.97
CA THR A 88 -15.30 -15.93 14.73
C THR A 88 -15.60 -17.41 15.01
N GLU A 89 -14.74 -18.33 14.57
CA GLU A 89 -14.95 -19.77 14.73
C GLU A 89 -14.67 -20.23 16.17
N GLN A 90 -13.61 -19.71 16.78
CA GLN A 90 -13.16 -20.12 18.11
C GLN A 90 -13.69 -19.21 19.22
N LYS A 91 -14.31 -18.07 18.86
CA LYS A 91 -14.87 -17.08 19.80
C LYS A 91 -13.83 -16.56 20.80
N ILE A 92 -12.64 -16.28 20.30
CA ILE A 92 -11.50 -15.75 21.07
C ILE A 92 -11.25 -14.28 20.74
N SER A 93 -10.48 -13.59 21.58
CA SER A 93 -10.06 -12.21 21.36
C SER A 93 -9.11 -12.08 20.16
N PHE A 94 -8.96 -10.85 19.64
CA PHE A 94 -7.98 -10.53 18.60
C PHE A 94 -6.55 -10.92 19.04
N GLU A 95 -6.17 -10.59 20.28
CA GLU A 95 -4.85 -10.92 20.83
C GLU A 95 -4.60 -12.44 20.86
N GLU A 96 -5.58 -13.22 21.30
CA GLU A 96 -5.47 -14.69 21.34
C GLU A 96 -5.37 -15.28 19.92
N ALA A 97 -6.18 -14.78 18.98
CA ALA A 97 -6.11 -15.21 17.58
C ALA A 97 -4.77 -14.86 16.94
N LEU A 98 -4.23 -13.67 17.22
CA LEU A 98 -2.93 -13.23 16.71
C LEU A 98 -1.78 -14.05 17.29
N LYS A 99 -1.84 -14.38 18.59
CA LYS A 99 -0.89 -15.31 19.23
C LYS A 99 -0.91 -16.68 18.56
N ALA A 100 -2.08 -17.23 18.28
CA ALA A 100 -2.20 -18.53 17.60
C ALA A 100 -1.59 -18.49 16.19
N VAL A 101 -1.92 -17.46 15.40
CA VAL A 101 -1.35 -17.24 14.06
C VAL A 101 0.18 -17.15 14.10
N HIS A 102 0.72 -16.47 15.11
CA HIS A 102 2.17 -16.35 15.32
C HIS A 102 2.85 -17.66 15.70
N GLN A 103 2.24 -18.42 16.62
CA GLN A 103 2.76 -19.72 17.07
C GLN A 103 2.76 -20.77 15.95
N GLU A 104 1.75 -20.73 15.09
CA GLU A 104 1.63 -21.61 13.92
C GLU A 104 2.53 -21.18 12.75
N ASP A 105 3.22 -20.04 12.85
CA ASP A 105 4.10 -19.45 11.83
C ASP A 105 3.42 -19.33 10.44
N VAL A 106 2.10 -19.07 10.43
CA VAL A 106 1.29 -19.01 9.19
C VAL A 106 1.75 -17.87 8.28
N PHE A 107 2.23 -16.77 8.88
CA PHE A 107 2.75 -15.61 8.16
C PHE A 107 4.16 -15.21 8.61
N PRO A 108 5.21 -15.90 8.11
CA PRO A 108 6.59 -15.61 8.52
C PRO A 108 7.02 -14.15 8.28
N ARG A 109 6.45 -13.49 7.27
CA ARG A 109 6.68 -12.06 6.99
C ARG A 109 6.31 -11.16 8.16
N PHE A 110 5.25 -11.49 8.90
CA PHE A 110 4.73 -10.69 10.01
C PHE A 110 5.28 -11.13 11.35
N LYS A 111 6.11 -12.17 11.40
CA LYS A 111 6.60 -12.78 12.66
C LYS A 111 7.23 -11.75 13.60
N ASP A 112 8.18 -10.97 13.11
CA ASP A 112 8.86 -9.95 13.92
C ASP A 112 7.89 -8.84 14.38
N MET A 113 6.97 -8.44 13.50
CA MET A 113 5.98 -7.40 13.79
C MET A 113 4.98 -7.86 14.85
N ILE A 114 4.45 -9.08 14.71
CA ILE A 114 3.50 -9.67 15.64
C ILE A 114 4.19 -9.94 16.99
N GLN A 115 5.39 -10.52 16.98
CA GLN A 115 6.18 -10.73 18.19
C GLN A 115 6.40 -9.42 18.95
N PHE A 116 6.84 -8.38 18.24
CA PHE A 116 7.05 -7.06 18.84
C PHE A 116 5.77 -6.49 19.47
N ALA A 117 4.65 -6.52 18.73
CA ALA A 117 3.37 -6.02 19.21
C ALA A 117 2.85 -6.81 20.44
N LEU A 118 3.05 -8.13 20.47
CA LEU A 118 2.68 -8.98 21.60
C LEU A 118 3.56 -8.73 22.83
N ASP A 119 4.87 -8.60 22.66
CA ASP A 119 5.83 -8.41 23.76
C ASP A 119 5.65 -7.07 24.47
N HIS A 120 5.31 -6.02 23.71
CA HIS A 120 5.19 -4.65 24.23
C HIS A 120 3.74 -4.24 24.50
N LYS A 121 2.77 -5.13 24.24
CA LYS A 121 1.32 -4.83 24.25
C LYS A 121 0.97 -3.63 23.36
N GLU A 122 1.73 -3.41 22.30
CA GLU A 122 1.53 -2.37 21.30
C GLU A 122 0.66 -2.91 20.15
N LEU A 123 -0.52 -3.43 20.50
CA LEU A 123 -1.45 -4.01 19.54
C LEU A 123 -2.36 -2.97 18.88
N SER A 124 -2.39 -1.73 19.37
CA SER A 124 -3.40 -0.73 19.02
C SER A 124 -3.53 -0.49 17.52
N ASP A 125 -2.42 -0.42 16.79
CA ASP A 125 -2.44 -0.17 15.35
C ASP A 125 -2.91 -1.40 14.56
N LEU A 126 -2.45 -2.60 14.94
CA LEU A 126 -2.86 -3.85 14.29
C LEU A 126 -4.32 -4.17 14.57
N GLU A 127 -4.77 -3.97 15.81
CA GLU A 127 -6.15 -4.19 16.23
C GLU A 127 -7.09 -3.15 15.63
N SER A 128 -6.73 -1.86 15.63
CA SER A 128 -7.52 -0.80 14.99
C SER A 128 -7.69 -1.05 13.48
N ASN A 129 -6.60 -1.43 12.80
CA ASN A 129 -6.65 -1.79 11.38
C ASN A 129 -7.50 -3.04 11.15
N PHE A 130 -7.36 -4.07 12.00
CA PHE A 130 -8.19 -5.27 11.95
C PHE A 130 -9.68 -4.92 12.08
N LEU A 131 -10.05 -4.17 13.13
CA LEU A 131 -11.43 -3.74 13.39
C LEU A 131 -12.00 -2.96 12.20
N THR A 132 -11.22 -2.04 11.64
CA THR A 132 -11.59 -1.28 10.43
C THR A 132 -11.86 -2.21 9.23
N CYS A 133 -11.09 -3.29 9.10
CA CYS A 133 -11.23 -4.24 8.00
C CYS A 133 -12.46 -5.16 8.16
N VAL A 134 -12.86 -5.46 9.39
CA VAL A 134 -13.95 -6.41 9.66
C VAL A 134 -15.30 -5.75 9.93
N GLU A 135 -15.33 -4.44 10.19
CA GLU A 135 -16.54 -3.67 10.56
C GLU A 135 -17.76 -3.88 9.65
N CYS A 136 -17.55 -4.08 8.35
CA CYS A 136 -18.66 -4.20 7.37
C CYS A 136 -18.89 -5.65 6.90
N ILE A 137 -18.37 -6.65 7.62
CA ILE A 137 -18.61 -8.06 7.29
C ILE A 137 -20.01 -8.46 7.77
N PRO A 138 -20.91 -8.92 6.90
CA PRO A 138 -22.21 -9.45 7.31
C PRO A 138 -22.07 -10.75 8.12
N ASP A 139 -22.88 -10.92 9.16
CA ASP A 139 -22.88 -12.11 10.05
C ASP A 139 -22.97 -13.46 9.33
N LYS A 140 -23.62 -13.49 8.15
CA LYS A 140 -23.84 -14.70 7.34
C LYS A 140 -23.04 -14.71 6.03
N ALA A 141 -22.02 -13.87 5.92
CA ALA A 141 -21.16 -13.87 4.76
C ALA A 141 -20.38 -15.18 4.66
N LYS A 142 -20.29 -15.74 3.45
CA LYS A 142 -19.43 -16.89 3.17
C LYS A 142 -17.97 -16.46 3.20
N GLU A 143 -17.08 -17.37 3.58
CA GLU A 143 -15.63 -17.10 3.71
C GLU A 143 -15.03 -16.39 2.48
N ASN A 144 -15.37 -16.84 1.26
CA ASN A 144 -14.89 -16.21 0.03
C ASN A 144 -15.28 -14.72 -0.07
N ARG A 145 -16.52 -14.39 0.33
CA ARG A 145 -17.00 -13.02 0.37
C ARG A 145 -16.30 -12.21 1.46
N VAL A 146 -16.02 -12.83 2.59
CA VAL A 146 -15.29 -12.17 3.68
C VAL A 146 -13.86 -11.85 3.27
N CYS A 147 -13.17 -12.79 2.63
CA CYS A 147 -11.83 -12.58 2.08
C CYS A 147 -11.80 -11.38 1.11
N GLU A 148 -12.77 -11.29 0.20
CA GLU A 148 -12.91 -10.13 -0.71
C GLU A 148 -13.13 -8.80 0.04
N LEU A 149 -13.99 -8.80 1.07
CA LEU A 149 -14.31 -7.60 1.84
C LEU A 149 -13.12 -7.11 2.66
N ILE A 150 -12.41 -8.02 3.34
CA ILE A 150 -11.20 -7.71 4.11
C ILE A 150 -10.12 -7.18 3.18
N LYS A 151 -9.90 -7.85 2.04
CA LYS A 151 -8.98 -7.36 1.02
C LYS A 151 -9.34 -5.95 0.59
N TRP A 152 -10.59 -5.70 0.20
CA TRP A 152 -11.03 -4.37 -0.19
C TRP A 152 -10.78 -3.33 0.92
N ALA A 153 -11.06 -3.66 2.18
CA ALA A 153 -10.87 -2.74 3.30
C ALA A 153 -9.39 -2.43 3.57
N VAL A 154 -8.50 -3.43 3.49
CA VAL A 154 -7.04 -3.21 3.59
C VAL A 154 -6.55 -2.20 2.55
N TRP A 155 -7.08 -2.31 1.32
CA TRP A 155 -6.66 -1.46 0.21
C TRP A 155 -7.30 -0.07 0.22
N ASN A 156 -8.52 0.09 0.76
CA ASN A 156 -9.31 1.30 0.59
C ASN A 156 -9.67 2.04 1.90
N LYS A 157 -9.73 1.35 3.04
CA LYS A 157 -10.09 1.95 4.33
C LYS A 157 -8.89 2.27 5.21
N LEU A 158 -7.85 1.43 5.19
CA LEU A 158 -6.67 1.67 6.02
C LEU A 158 -5.92 2.91 5.54
N PHE A 159 -5.42 3.70 6.50
CA PHE A 159 -4.79 4.99 6.24
C PHE A 159 -3.77 4.90 5.11
N LYS A 160 -4.06 5.59 4.00
CA LYS A 160 -3.18 5.77 2.86
C LYS A 160 -2.85 7.25 2.77
N LEU A 161 -1.56 7.60 2.75
CA LEU A 161 -1.16 8.95 2.38
C LEU A 161 -1.66 9.22 0.97
N MET A 162 -2.42 10.29 0.79
CA MET A 162 -2.80 10.76 -0.55
C MET A 162 -1.52 11.16 -1.27
N MET A 163 -1.21 10.46 -2.34
CA MET A 163 -0.01 10.70 -3.13
C MET A 163 -0.26 11.87 -4.11
N PHE A 164 0.80 12.52 -4.58
CA PHE A 164 0.66 13.73 -5.40
C PHE A 164 0.02 13.45 -6.77
N HIS A 165 0.22 12.27 -7.37
CA HIS A 165 -0.52 11.84 -8.57
C HIS A 165 -2.04 11.75 -8.32
N GLU A 166 -2.45 11.25 -7.15
CA GLU A 166 -3.87 11.15 -6.78
C GLU A 166 -4.47 12.55 -6.56
N TYR A 167 -3.68 13.45 -5.96
CA TYR A 167 -4.05 14.86 -5.84
C TYR A 167 -4.25 15.50 -7.21
N ILE A 168 -3.34 15.30 -8.17
CA ILE A 168 -3.46 15.84 -9.53
C ILE A 168 -4.70 15.28 -10.24
N ILE A 169 -4.93 13.96 -10.16
CA ILE A 169 -6.13 13.33 -10.73
C ILE A 169 -7.38 14.01 -10.17
N ARG A 170 -7.49 14.14 -8.84
CA ARG A 170 -8.63 14.75 -8.17
C ARG A 170 -8.81 16.23 -8.55
N LYS A 171 -7.70 16.98 -8.67
CA LYS A 171 -7.72 18.37 -9.12
C LYS A 171 -8.29 18.46 -10.54
N MET A 172 -7.84 17.60 -11.46
CA MET A 172 -8.33 17.56 -12.84
C MET A 172 -9.81 17.18 -12.93
N GLU A 173 -10.26 16.22 -12.12
CA GLU A 173 -11.67 15.83 -12.03
C GLU A 173 -12.56 17.00 -11.59
N ILE A 174 -12.12 17.77 -10.58
CA ILE A 174 -12.84 18.95 -10.11
C ILE A 174 -12.90 20.01 -11.22
N VAL A 175 -11.77 20.35 -11.84
CA VAL A 175 -11.67 21.33 -12.95
C VAL A 175 -12.63 20.98 -14.08
N LYS A 176 -12.67 19.70 -14.48
CA LYS A 176 -13.58 19.20 -15.50
C LYS A 176 -15.05 19.32 -15.08
N HIS A 177 -15.36 19.02 -13.81
CA HIS A 177 -16.72 19.10 -13.28
C HIS A 177 -17.26 20.53 -13.26
N ILE A 178 -16.41 21.52 -12.98
CA ILE A 178 -16.77 22.95 -12.93
C ILE A 178 -16.65 23.67 -14.28
N GLY A 179 -16.28 22.95 -15.36
CA GLY A 179 -16.21 23.50 -16.72
C GLY A 179 -15.04 24.46 -16.96
N LEU A 180 -13.99 24.40 -16.14
CA LEU A 180 -12.75 25.14 -16.38
C LEU A 180 -11.83 24.37 -17.32
N ASP A 181 -11.04 25.10 -18.12
CA ASP A 181 -10.01 24.50 -18.97
C ASP A 181 -8.83 24.04 -18.09
N PRO A 182 -8.45 22.75 -18.10
CA PRO A 182 -7.28 22.24 -17.37
C PRO A 182 -5.94 22.84 -17.79
N GLN A 183 -5.90 23.56 -18.92
CA GLN A 183 -4.69 24.19 -19.47
C GLN A 183 -4.58 25.71 -19.22
N ALA A 184 -5.57 26.32 -18.57
CA ALA A 184 -5.58 27.76 -18.26
C ALA A 184 -4.72 28.15 -17.04
#